data_AF-A0A178IMN1-F1
#
_entry.id   AF-A0A178IMN1-F1
#
_cell.length_a   1.000
_cell.length_b   1.000
_cell.length_c   1.000
_cell.angle_alpha   90.00
_cell.angle_beta   90.00
_cell.angle_gamma   90.00
#
_symmetry.space_group_name_H-M   'P 1'
#
loop_
_entity.id
_entity.type
_entity.pdbx_description
1 polymer ?
#
loop_
_entity_poly.entity_id
_entity_poly.type
_entity_poly.pdbx_seq_one_letter_code
_entity_poly.pdbx_strand_id
1 'polypeptide(L)'
;MLKSKILRRDTIIGVVLFAGVGVALLSAFESRVSWIATFCGMLGDGCRDTARYRLLGLPVAPWGMIYYALLGLLYLRHRPWLFWGVMAGAGFEGVLVGIMVKNGFFCVFCAVNFLLVAILWLCLFDRRRFWEMAAVILFSYVLGGFLISDARPPKQARPESAESVLARVGDREITVADVERPLTSELHKLRQRIHEMKNAVLETRINDLLLEQEARGKGVDFEALVAEIRGQIAPPATHVVDHYYDAGLYRKWGAWEGSEQEIKARIREYLHNRESDPLLLEHCRRLREKYPVDVFLKPPPLPLTQVRIDGAYTLGPSDALVTVVELSDYLCPACRKGHGVVRQIKEKYQGKIRWVFKDYPLDSHPGARELALAARCAGIQGKFWAYQDRLFSGDKKPTPQEAVAYAEELGLNPVRFRQCMADLGLAKDLEASISDVRDAGIGSTPTFIINGRMQIGTPSFDEFSEMIDQALKEAEGGARKAPASAENPVPENMRNP
;
A
#
# COMPACT_ATOMS: atom_id res chain seq x y z
N MET A 1 -50.65 46.09 15.77
CA MET A 1 -49.37 45.34 15.95
C MET A 1 -49.49 43.82 15.81
N LEU A 2 -50.57 43.16 16.26
CA LEU A 2 -50.70 41.69 16.09
C LEU A 2 -50.84 41.25 14.62
N LYS A 3 -51.70 41.92 13.82
CA LYS A 3 -51.90 41.60 12.40
C LYS A 3 -50.62 41.73 11.56
N SER A 4 -49.76 42.71 11.83
CA SER A 4 -48.49 42.88 11.10
C SER A 4 -47.44 41.83 11.47
N LYS A 5 -47.42 41.36 12.73
CA LYS A 5 -46.57 40.22 13.14
C LYS A 5 -47.03 38.90 12.53
N ILE A 6 -48.34 38.68 12.43
CA ILE A 6 -48.92 37.48 11.80
C ILE A 6 -48.63 37.47 10.29
N LEU A 7 -48.81 38.60 9.61
CA LEU A 7 -48.52 38.73 8.18
C LEU A 7 -47.04 38.45 7.87
N ARG A 8 -46.12 38.96 8.72
CA ARG A 8 -44.67 38.74 8.57
C ARG A 8 -44.26 37.28 8.80
N ARG A 9 -44.91 36.58 9.73
CA ARG A 9 -44.67 35.16 10.03
C ARG A 9 -45.13 34.25 8.89
N ASP A 10 -46.30 34.54 8.31
CA ASP A 10 -46.83 33.80 7.17
C ASP A 10 -45.96 33.98 5.92
N THR A 11 -45.48 35.20 5.66
CA THR A 11 -44.56 35.45 4.54
C THR A 11 -43.26 34.66 4.71
N ILE A 12 -42.69 34.59 5.93
CA ILE A 12 -41.47 33.82 6.20
C ILE A 12 -41.70 32.33 5.94
N ILE A 13 -42.81 31.77 6.42
CA ILE A 13 -43.15 30.35 6.18
C ILE A 13 -43.23 30.05 4.68
N GLY A 14 -43.92 30.90 3.91
CA GLY A 14 -44.01 30.74 2.46
C GLY A 14 -42.65 30.78 1.75
N VAL A 15 -41.78 31.72 2.13
CA VAL A 15 -40.42 31.84 1.56
C VAL A 15 -39.57 30.62 1.90
N VAL A 16 -39.62 30.14 3.14
CA VAL A 16 -38.83 28.99 3.58
C VAL A 16 -39.28 27.69 2.91
N LEU A 17 -40.59 27.51 2.71
CA LEU A 17 -41.11 26.36 1.95
C LEU A 17 -40.66 26.39 0.49
N PHE A 18 -40.67 27.56 -0.15
CA PHE A 18 -40.19 27.73 -1.52
C PHE A 18 -38.68 27.45 -1.63
N ALA A 19 -37.89 27.97 -0.68
CA ALA A 19 -36.46 27.68 -0.59
C ALA A 19 -36.19 26.18 -0.38
N GLY A 20 -37.00 25.51 0.44
CA GLY A 20 -36.93 24.06 0.67
C GLY A 20 -37.14 23.23 -0.59
N VAL A 21 -38.12 23.59 -1.43
CA VAL A 21 -38.31 22.96 -2.75
C VAL A 21 -37.06 23.14 -3.63
N GLY A 22 -36.49 24.34 -3.67
CA GLY A 22 -35.27 24.62 -4.43
C GLY A 22 -34.07 23.79 -3.99
N VAL A 23 -33.82 23.70 -2.68
CA VAL A 23 -32.73 22.90 -2.11
C VAL A 23 -32.93 21.41 -2.37
N ALA A 24 -34.16 20.91 -2.23
CA ALA A 24 -34.49 19.51 -2.50
C ALA A 24 -34.30 19.14 -3.98
N LEU A 25 -34.67 20.04 -4.91
CA LEU A 25 -34.44 19.86 -6.34
C LEU A 25 -32.93 19.85 -6.65
N LEU A 26 -32.17 20.81 -6.13
CA LEU A 26 -30.72 20.85 -6.35
C LEU A 26 -30.02 19.59 -5.84
N SER A 27 -30.41 19.10 -4.65
CA SER A 27 -29.88 17.85 -4.09
C SER A 27 -30.25 16.63 -4.94
N ALA A 28 -31.46 16.58 -5.51
CA ALA A 28 -31.89 15.46 -6.35
C ALA A 28 -31.20 15.43 -7.73
N PHE A 29 -30.80 16.59 -8.27
CA PHE A 29 -30.16 16.73 -9.57
C PHE A 29 -28.63 16.80 -9.53
N GLU A 30 -28.01 16.76 -8.34
CA GLU A 30 -26.55 16.79 -8.15
C GLU A 30 -25.82 15.79 -9.06
N SER A 31 -26.32 14.56 -9.16
CA SER A 31 -25.69 13.50 -9.96
C SER A 31 -25.75 13.73 -11.48
N ARG A 32 -26.59 14.66 -11.94
CA ARG A 32 -26.78 14.98 -13.37
C ARG A 32 -26.14 16.31 -13.77
N VAL A 33 -25.72 17.13 -12.80
CA VAL A 33 -25.25 18.50 -13.04
C VAL A 33 -23.86 18.66 -12.43
N SER A 34 -22.85 18.64 -13.30
CA SER A 34 -21.43 18.57 -12.93
C SER A 34 -20.96 19.68 -11.98
N TRP A 35 -21.41 20.92 -12.17
CA TRP A 35 -20.99 22.04 -11.31
C TRP A 35 -21.51 21.92 -9.87
N ILE A 36 -22.66 21.26 -9.66
CA ILE A 36 -23.23 21.03 -8.31
C ILE A 36 -22.38 19.99 -7.57
N ALA A 37 -21.96 18.94 -8.26
CA ALA A 37 -21.05 17.93 -7.71
C ALA A 37 -19.69 18.55 -7.34
N THR A 38 -19.16 19.48 -8.14
CA THR A 38 -17.92 20.22 -7.82
C THR A 38 -18.09 21.11 -6.59
N PHE A 39 -19.24 21.78 -6.45
CA PHE A 39 -19.53 22.62 -5.30
C PHE A 39 -19.67 21.80 -4.00
N CYS A 40 -20.31 20.62 -4.05
CA CYS A 40 -20.34 19.74 -2.88
C CYS A 40 -18.93 19.23 -2.53
N GLY A 41 -18.15 18.79 -3.53
CA GLY A 41 -16.78 18.30 -3.33
C GLY A 41 -15.82 19.30 -2.68
N MET A 42 -16.03 20.62 -2.86
CA MET A 42 -15.25 21.66 -2.18
C MET A 42 -15.40 21.66 -0.64
N LEU A 43 -16.53 21.17 -0.12
CA LEU A 43 -16.82 21.09 1.32
C LEU A 43 -16.78 19.65 1.84
N GLY A 44 -16.37 18.68 1.00
CA GLY A 44 -16.22 17.25 1.29
C GLY A 44 -17.09 16.35 0.41
N ASP A 45 -16.87 15.02 0.47
CA ASP A 45 -17.67 14.03 -0.29
C ASP A 45 -19.04 13.71 0.35
N GLY A 46 -19.48 14.48 1.34
CA GLY A 46 -20.61 14.11 2.20
C GLY A 46 -21.96 14.02 1.48
N CYS A 47 -22.18 14.70 0.35
CA CYS A 47 -23.40 14.51 -0.44
C CYS A 47 -23.47 13.10 -1.05
N ARG A 48 -22.33 12.61 -1.57
CA ARG A 48 -22.20 11.23 -2.09
C ARG A 48 -22.33 10.19 -0.97
N ASP A 49 -21.91 10.51 0.25
CA ASP A 49 -22.13 9.67 1.42
C ASP A 49 -23.60 9.64 1.87
N THR A 50 -24.32 10.77 1.81
CA THR A 50 -25.76 10.82 2.12
C THR A 50 -26.63 10.10 1.09
N ALA A 51 -26.24 10.09 -0.19
CA ALA A 51 -26.97 9.39 -1.26
C ALA A 51 -27.04 7.87 -1.06
N ARG A 52 -26.24 7.32 -0.12
CA ARG A 52 -26.20 5.88 0.20
C ARG A 52 -27.29 5.45 1.18
N TYR A 53 -27.86 6.39 1.93
CA TYR A 53 -28.94 6.09 2.86
C TYR A 53 -30.26 5.94 2.09
N ARG A 54 -31.04 4.95 2.52
CA ARG A 54 -32.35 4.66 1.96
C ARG A 54 -33.42 4.82 3.02
N LEU A 55 -34.49 5.52 2.67
CA LEU A 55 -35.72 5.57 3.46
C LEU A 55 -36.76 4.73 2.71
N LEU A 56 -37.29 3.69 3.38
CA LEU A 56 -38.24 2.75 2.78
C LEU A 56 -37.74 2.14 1.45
N GLY A 57 -36.43 1.86 1.36
CA GLY A 57 -35.81 1.24 0.18
C GLY A 57 -35.48 2.19 -0.98
N LEU A 58 -35.90 3.46 -0.91
CA LEU A 58 -35.59 4.50 -1.90
C LEU A 58 -34.50 5.45 -1.36
N PRO A 59 -33.65 6.04 -2.22
CA PRO A 59 -32.67 7.05 -1.80
C PRO A 59 -33.34 8.19 -1.03
N VAL A 60 -32.64 8.76 -0.03
CA VAL A 60 -33.19 9.83 0.83
C VAL A 60 -33.50 11.13 0.05
N ALA A 61 -32.73 11.46 -0.99
CA ALA A 61 -32.87 12.74 -1.71
C ALA A 61 -34.28 13.02 -2.29
N PRO A 62 -34.94 12.08 -3.00
CA PRO A 62 -36.34 12.24 -3.44
C PRO A 62 -37.35 12.55 -2.33
N TRP A 63 -37.13 12.08 -1.11
CA TRP A 63 -38.05 12.29 0.00
C TRP A 63 -38.11 13.75 0.45
N GLY A 64 -37.02 14.52 0.27
CA GLY A 64 -37.03 15.97 0.52
C GLY A 64 -38.00 16.71 -0.39
N MET A 65 -38.10 16.32 -1.67
CA MET A 65 -39.04 16.92 -2.62
C MET A 65 -40.49 16.60 -2.24
N ILE A 66 -40.77 15.34 -1.89
CA ILE A 66 -42.09 14.90 -1.43
C ILE A 66 -42.48 15.66 -0.16
N TYR A 67 -41.55 15.81 0.78
CA TYR A 67 -41.76 16.52 2.04
C TYR A 67 -42.17 17.98 1.83
N TYR A 68 -41.38 18.76 1.08
CA TYR A 68 -41.71 20.17 0.86
C TYR A 68 -42.93 20.39 -0.04
N ALA A 69 -43.19 19.49 -1.01
CA ALA A 69 -44.42 19.53 -1.80
C ALA A 69 -45.67 19.31 -0.91
N LEU A 70 -45.62 18.35 0.00
CA LEU A 70 -46.68 18.10 0.97
C LEU A 70 -46.87 19.28 1.94
N LEU A 71 -45.78 19.82 2.49
CA LEU A 71 -45.88 21.01 3.37
C LEU A 71 -46.45 22.22 2.63
N GLY A 72 -46.06 22.45 1.37
CA GLY A 72 -46.61 23.51 0.53
C GLY A 72 -48.13 23.35 0.31
N LEU A 73 -48.59 22.12 0.03
CA LEU A 73 -50.00 21.82 -0.12
C LEU A 73 -50.78 22.01 1.20
N LEU A 74 -50.21 21.59 2.32
CA LEU A 74 -50.80 21.81 3.65
C LEU A 74 -50.82 23.30 4.03
N TYR A 75 -49.81 24.07 3.65
CA TYR A 75 -49.78 25.52 3.86
C TYR A 75 -50.92 26.25 3.13
N LEU A 76 -51.29 25.78 1.93
CA LEU A 76 -52.36 26.36 1.12
C LEU A 76 -53.76 25.87 1.54
N ARG A 77 -53.91 24.59 1.93
CA ARG A 77 -55.22 23.95 2.08
C ARG A 77 -55.60 23.58 3.51
N HIS A 78 -54.65 23.26 4.38
CA HIS A 78 -54.89 22.78 5.75
C HIS A 78 -53.80 23.19 6.74
N ARG A 79 -53.79 24.48 7.12
CA ARG A 79 -52.81 25.09 8.05
C ARG A 79 -52.57 24.34 9.38
N PRO A 80 -53.57 23.71 10.05
CA PRO A 80 -53.31 22.96 11.29
C PRO A 80 -52.42 21.73 11.11
N TRP A 81 -52.44 21.10 9.93
CA TRP A 81 -51.62 19.92 9.63
C TRP A 81 -50.17 20.28 9.24
N LEU A 82 -49.94 21.51 8.75
CA LEU A 82 -48.60 22.03 8.50
C LEU A 82 -47.75 22.00 9.79
N PHE A 83 -48.35 22.36 10.92
CA PHE A 83 -47.71 22.32 12.24
C PHE A 83 -47.10 20.94 12.52
N TRP A 84 -47.90 19.88 12.36
CA TRP A 84 -47.47 18.52 12.63
C TRP A 84 -46.45 18.00 11.61
N GLY A 85 -46.60 18.36 10.33
CA GLY A 85 -45.62 18.02 9.30
C GLY A 85 -44.23 18.60 9.57
N VAL A 86 -44.15 19.81 10.12
CA VAL A 86 -42.88 20.43 10.52
C VAL A 86 -42.26 19.74 11.74
N MET A 87 -43.05 19.36 12.75
CA MET A 87 -42.55 18.59 13.90
C MET A 87 -42.02 17.22 13.49
N ALA A 88 -42.73 16.52 12.60
CA ALA A 88 -42.29 15.23 12.09
C ALA A 88 -40.98 15.35 11.29
N GLY A 89 -40.87 16.36 10.40
CA GLY A 89 -39.65 16.62 9.66
C GLY A 89 -38.47 16.95 10.55
N ALA A 90 -38.66 17.74 11.62
CA ALA A 90 -37.60 18.03 12.59
C ALA A 90 -37.03 16.75 13.25
N GLY A 91 -37.87 15.75 13.50
CA GLY A 91 -37.43 14.44 13.99
C GLY A 91 -36.55 13.70 12.97
N PHE A 92 -36.96 13.62 11.71
CA PHE A 92 -36.19 12.97 10.63
C PHE A 92 -34.87 13.70 10.33
N GLU A 93 -34.84 15.03 10.32
CA GLU A 93 -33.60 15.80 10.18
C GLU A 93 -32.63 15.52 11.34
N GLY A 94 -33.15 15.35 12.55
CA GLY A 94 -32.33 14.95 13.71
C GLY A 94 -31.62 13.62 13.49
N VAL A 95 -32.27 12.65 12.83
CA VAL A 95 -31.64 11.37 12.47
C VAL A 95 -30.53 11.55 11.45
N LEU A 96 -30.78 12.34 10.40
CA LEU A 96 -29.78 12.63 9.36
C LEU A 96 -28.56 13.38 9.92
N VAL A 97 -28.76 14.34 10.82
CA VAL A 97 -27.67 15.02 11.55
C VAL A 97 -26.91 14.03 12.43
N GLY A 98 -27.61 13.17 13.18
CA GLY A 98 -26.98 12.12 13.98
C GLY A 98 -26.14 11.16 13.14
N ILE A 99 -26.61 10.81 11.94
CA ILE A 99 -25.88 9.99 10.98
C ILE A 99 -24.60 10.69 10.49
N MET A 100 -24.69 11.98 10.12
CA MET A 100 -23.53 12.78 9.70
C MET A 100 -22.46 12.85 10.80
N VAL A 101 -22.87 13.15 12.03
CA VAL A 101 -21.97 13.23 13.19
C VAL A 101 -21.33 11.87 13.51
N LYS A 102 -22.12 10.80 13.53
CA LYS A 102 -21.63 9.44 13.88
C LYS A 102 -20.63 8.89 12.87
N ASN A 103 -20.78 9.24 11.59
CA ASN A 103 -19.95 8.70 10.51
C ASN A 103 -18.87 9.66 10.01
N GLY A 104 -18.81 10.89 10.54
CA GLY A 104 -17.74 11.83 10.26
C GLY A 104 -17.74 12.41 8.85
N PHE A 105 -18.92 12.64 8.25
CA PHE A 105 -19.05 13.30 6.94
C PHE A 105 -20.02 14.48 7.02
N PHE A 106 -19.89 15.45 6.09
CA PHE A 106 -20.67 16.68 6.08
C PHE A 106 -21.38 16.89 4.74
N CYS A 107 -22.72 16.92 4.74
CA CYS A 107 -23.52 17.19 3.55
C CYS A 107 -24.13 18.59 3.62
N VAL A 108 -23.74 19.45 2.66
CA VAL A 108 -24.18 20.85 2.59
C VAL A 108 -25.71 20.95 2.41
N PHE A 109 -26.29 20.11 1.55
CA PHE A 109 -27.74 20.11 1.32
C PHE A 109 -28.53 19.68 2.55
N CYS A 110 -28.07 18.66 3.29
CA CYS A 110 -28.68 18.24 4.55
C CYS A 110 -28.55 19.32 5.63
N ALA A 111 -27.42 20.03 5.71
CA ALA A 111 -27.22 21.13 6.65
C ALA A 111 -28.15 22.32 6.35
N VAL A 112 -28.27 22.70 5.08
CA VAL A 112 -29.20 23.75 4.65
C VAL A 112 -30.65 23.33 4.90
N ASN A 113 -30.99 22.07 4.61
CA ASN A 113 -32.32 21.54 4.87
C ASN A 113 -32.68 21.53 6.36
N PHE A 114 -31.76 21.10 7.22
CA PHE A 114 -31.90 21.18 8.68
C PHE A 114 -32.17 22.62 9.13
N LEU A 115 -31.43 23.59 8.58
CA LEU A 115 -31.63 25.01 8.89
C LEU A 115 -33.03 25.50 8.49
N LEU A 116 -33.53 25.11 7.31
CA LEU A 116 -34.87 25.47 6.84
C LEU A 116 -35.96 24.88 7.76
N VAL A 117 -35.84 23.62 8.12
CA VAL A 117 -36.77 22.96 9.05
C VAL A 117 -36.71 23.59 10.45
N ALA A 118 -35.53 23.96 10.93
CA ALA A 118 -35.36 24.69 12.19
C ALA A 118 -36.04 26.07 12.16
N ILE A 119 -35.94 26.80 11.04
CA ILE A 119 -36.66 28.08 10.86
C ILE A 119 -38.17 27.86 10.84
N LEU A 120 -38.68 26.84 10.14
CA LEU A 120 -40.11 26.50 10.16
C LEU A 120 -40.58 26.11 11.57
N TRP A 121 -39.78 25.35 12.30
CA TRP A 121 -40.06 24.95 13.68
C TRP A 121 -40.15 26.18 14.60
N LEU A 122 -39.18 27.10 14.53
CA LEU A 122 -39.22 28.37 15.27
C LEU A 122 -40.45 29.21 14.89
N CYS A 123 -40.76 29.25 13.59
CA CYS A 123 -41.95 29.93 13.07
C CYS A 123 -43.25 29.21 13.42
N LEU A 124 -43.25 28.01 13.97
CA LEU A 124 -44.47 27.28 14.37
C LEU A 124 -44.48 26.94 15.86
N PHE A 125 -43.45 27.37 16.60
CA PHE A 125 -43.30 27.08 18.01
C PHE A 125 -44.47 27.62 18.82
N ASP A 126 -45.06 26.74 19.64
CA ASP A 126 -46.13 27.07 20.57
C ASP A 126 -45.82 26.46 21.94
N ARG A 127 -45.52 27.34 22.91
CA ARG A 127 -45.17 26.96 24.28
C ARG A 127 -46.30 26.18 24.98
N ARG A 128 -47.56 26.39 24.59
CA ARG A 128 -48.72 25.66 25.18
C ARG A 128 -48.75 24.20 24.76
N ARG A 129 -48.18 23.89 23.59
CA ARG A 129 -48.18 22.55 22.98
C ARG A 129 -46.79 21.92 23.01
N PHE A 130 -45.93 22.38 23.92
CA PHE A 130 -44.53 21.95 23.99
C PHE A 130 -44.39 20.42 24.06
N TRP A 131 -45.14 19.76 24.94
CA TRP A 131 -45.07 18.31 25.12
C TRP A 131 -45.57 17.54 23.90
N GLU A 132 -46.60 18.05 23.22
CA GLU A 132 -47.10 17.49 21.97
C GLU A 132 -46.05 17.58 20.85
N MET A 133 -45.39 18.73 20.72
CA MET A 133 -44.31 18.94 19.75
C MET A 133 -43.14 18.00 20.03
N ALA A 134 -42.69 17.94 21.28
CA ALA A 134 -41.59 17.08 21.70
C ALA A 134 -41.89 15.60 21.45
N ALA A 135 -43.13 15.16 21.72
CA ALA A 135 -43.54 13.78 21.48
C ALA A 135 -43.49 13.42 19.99
N VAL A 136 -43.98 14.29 19.10
CA VAL A 136 -43.94 14.02 17.65
C VAL A 136 -42.51 14.03 17.11
N ILE A 137 -41.68 14.99 17.54
CA ILE A 137 -40.25 15.05 17.13
C ILE A 137 -39.54 13.78 17.58
N LEU A 138 -39.70 13.37 18.84
CA LEU A 138 -39.06 12.18 19.40
C LEU A 138 -39.55 10.91 18.70
N PHE A 139 -40.86 10.78 18.47
CA PHE A 139 -41.42 9.65 17.76
C PHE A 139 -40.88 9.54 16.33
N SER A 140 -40.87 10.65 15.58
CA SER A 140 -40.31 10.69 14.23
C SER A 140 -38.80 10.44 14.20
N TYR A 141 -38.06 10.88 15.22
CA TYR A 141 -36.64 10.56 15.36
C TYR A 141 -36.40 9.06 15.57
N VAL A 142 -37.13 8.43 16.50
CA VAL A 142 -37.02 6.99 16.76
C VAL A 142 -37.43 6.21 15.51
N LEU A 143 -38.57 6.54 14.91
CA LEU A 143 -39.07 5.90 13.69
C LEU A 143 -38.09 6.07 12.52
N GLY A 144 -37.56 7.27 12.31
CA GLY A 144 -36.55 7.54 11.28
C GLY A 144 -35.27 6.71 11.49
N GLY A 145 -34.85 6.50 12.73
CA GLY A 145 -33.72 5.62 13.06
C GLY A 145 -33.92 4.15 12.66
N PHE A 146 -35.17 3.67 12.63
CA PHE A 146 -35.50 2.32 12.15
C PHE A 146 -35.71 2.26 10.63
N LEU A 147 -36.30 3.29 10.04
CA LEU A 147 -36.66 3.31 8.61
C LEU A 147 -35.51 3.71 7.69
N ILE A 148 -34.53 4.46 8.20
CA ILE A 148 -33.34 4.85 7.45
C ILE A 148 -32.31 3.73 7.58
N SER A 149 -32.11 3.00 6.49
CA SER A 149 -31.08 1.97 6.41
C SER A 149 -29.87 2.45 5.63
N ASP A 150 -28.71 2.01 6.11
CA ASP A 150 -27.46 2.18 5.40
C ASP A 150 -27.30 1.03 4.41
N ALA A 151 -27.15 1.33 3.13
CA ALA A 151 -26.96 0.32 2.08
C ALA A 151 -25.52 -0.25 2.04
N ARG A 152 -24.70 -0.04 3.08
CA ARG A 152 -23.35 -0.63 3.19
C ARG A 152 -23.41 -2.16 3.02
N PRO A 153 -22.61 -2.76 2.11
CA PRO A 153 -22.21 -4.15 2.29
C PRO A 153 -21.46 -4.27 3.63
N PRO A 154 -21.50 -5.42 4.32
CA PRO A 154 -20.82 -5.59 5.60
C PRO A 154 -19.37 -5.14 5.48
N LYS A 155 -18.94 -4.33 6.47
CA LYS A 155 -17.57 -3.82 6.60
C LYS A 155 -16.59 -4.97 6.31
N GLN A 156 -15.71 -4.82 5.33
CA GLN A 156 -14.49 -5.62 5.30
C GLN A 156 -13.86 -5.54 6.68
N ALA A 157 -13.51 -6.70 7.25
CA ALA A 157 -12.89 -6.80 8.56
C ALA A 157 -11.76 -5.76 8.65
N ARG A 158 -11.74 -4.99 9.75
CA ARG A 158 -10.60 -4.14 10.06
C ARG A 158 -9.38 -5.07 10.04
N PRO A 159 -8.25 -4.70 9.39
CA PRO A 159 -7.05 -5.53 9.44
C PRO A 159 -6.75 -5.85 10.91
N GLU A 160 -6.55 -7.13 11.21
CA GLU A 160 -6.24 -7.59 12.56
C GLU A 160 -5.02 -6.80 13.08
N SER A 161 -5.12 -6.28 14.31
CA SER A 161 -4.00 -5.53 14.88
C SER A 161 -2.90 -6.51 15.28
N ALA A 162 -1.65 -6.04 15.33
CA ALA A 162 -0.51 -6.87 15.75
C ALA A 162 -0.73 -7.53 17.13
N GLU A 163 -1.46 -6.88 18.03
CA GLU A 163 -1.78 -7.37 19.38
C GLU A 163 -3.03 -8.26 19.43
N SER A 164 -3.73 -8.45 18.31
CA SER A 164 -4.93 -9.28 18.29
C SER A 164 -4.57 -10.72 18.64
N VAL A 165 -5.22 -11.27 19.68
CA VAL A 165 -5.02 -12.64 20.14
C VAL A 165 -5.65 -13.60 19.14
N LEU A 166 -4.81 -14.45 18.53
CA LEU A 166 -5.21 -15.51 17.61
C LEU A 166 -5.53 -16.81 18.35
N ALA A 167 -4.79 -17.11 19.42
CA ALA A 167 -5.01 -18.30 20.24
C ALA A 167 -4.53 -18.10 21.69
N ARG A 168 -5.01 -18.95 22.60
CA ARG A 168 -4.53 -19.01 24.00
C ARG A 168 -4.20 -20.46 24.37
N VAL A 169 -3.04 -20.68 24.97
CA VAL A 169 -2.56 -21.97 25.48
C VAL A 169 -2.25 -21.83 26.97
N GLY A 170 -3.17 -22.29 27.82
CA GLY A 170 -3.12 -22.01 29.26
C GLY A 170 -3.20 -20.51 29.52
N ASP A 171 -2.18 -19.96 30.18
CA ASP A 171 -2.07 -18.52 30.49
C ASP A 171 -1.32 -17.72 29.42
N ARG A 172 -0.87 -18.37 28.34
CA ARG A 172 -0.11 -17.71 27.26
C ARG A 172 -1.01 -17.39 26.08
N GLU A 173 -0.97 -16.15 25.64
CA GLU A 173 -1.65 -15.70 24.42
C GLU A 173 -0.67 -15.73 23.24
N ILE A 174 -1.19 -16.10 22.07
CA ILE A 174 -0.50 -16.05 20.78
C ILE A 174 -1.20 -14.95 19.99
N THR A 175 -0.46 -13.90 19.68
CA THR A 175 -0.96 -12.73 18.94
C THR A 175 -0.67 -12.85 17.44
N VAL A 176 -1.29 -11.96 16.64
CA VAL A 176 -0.93 -11.79 15.22
C VAL A 176 0.56 -11.54 15.06
N ALA A 177 1.16 -10.68 15.89
CA ALA A 177 2.58 -10.40 15.84
C ALA A 177 3.45 -11.65 16.08
N ASP A 178 3.03 -12.55 16.97
CA ASP A 178 3.77 -13.77 17.26
C ASP A 178 3.79 -14.73 16.06
N VAL A 179 2.75 -14.69 15.22
CA VAL A 179 2.62 -15.51 14.00
C VAL A 179 3.26 -14.83 12.79
N GLU A 180 3.08 -13.51 12.62
CA GLU A 180 3.57 -12.78 11.46
C GLU A 180 5.06 -12.44 11.55
N ARG A 181 5.62 -12.20 12.75
CA ARG A 181 7.04 -11.82 12.89
C ARG A 181 7.98 -12.86 12.29
N PRO A 182 7.85 -14.18 12.56
CA PRO A 182 8.68 -15.20 11.89
C PRO A 182 8.49 -15.24 10.36
N LEU A 183 7.37 -14.73 9.85
CA LEU A 183 7.01 -14.73 8.43
C LEU A 183 7.32 -13.40 7.73
N THR A 184 8.00 -12.45 8.39
CA THR A 184 8.19 -11.07 7.89
C THR A 184 8.73 -11.03 6.45
N SER A 185 9.78 -11.81 6.15
CA SER A 185 10.35 -11.93 4.81
C SER A 185 9.35 -12.46 3.78
N GLU A 186 8.67 -13.56 4.09
CA GLU A 186 7.75 -14.21 3.15
C GLU A 186 6.50 -13.36 2.89
N LEU A 187 5.94 -12.74 3.93
CA LEU A 187 4.84 -11.80 3.79
C LEU A 187 5.23 -10.61 2.92
N HIS A 188 6.45 -10.09 3.08
CA HIS A 188 6.92 -9.00 2.22
C HIS A 188 7.08 -9.44 0.75
N LYS A 189 7.68 -10.61 0.49
CA LYS A 189 7.80 -11.16 -0.88
C LYS A 189 6.42 -11.33 -1.54
N LEU A 190 5.43 -11.82 -0.80
CA LEU A 190 4.06 -11.94 -1.30
C LEU A 190 3.43 -10.57 -1.59
N ARG A 191 3.63 -9.58 -0.72
CA ARG A 191 3.16 -8.20 -0.95
C ARG A 191 3.80 -7.57 -2.18
N GLN A 192 5.09 -7.80 -2.41
CA GLN A 192 5.79 -7.37 -3.63
C GLN A 192 5.17 -8.02 -4.87
N ARG A 193 4.97 -9.35 -4.85
CA ARG A 193 4.34 -10.07 -5.96
C ARG A 193 2.93 -9.56 -6.27
N ILE A 194 2.14 -9.26 -5.23
CA ILE A 194 0.82 -8.63 -5.40
C ILE A 194 0.95 -7.26 -6.08
N HIS A 195 1.92 -6.44 -5.66
CA HIS A 195 2.17 -5.14 -6.25
C HIS A 195 2.60 -5.25 -7.71
N GLU A 196 3.54 -6.15 -8.04
CA GLU A 196 3.99 -6.41 -9.41
C GLU A 196 2.83 -6.84 -10.31
N MET A 197 1.97 -7.74 -9.84
CA MET A 197 0.78 -8.18 -10.59
C MET A 197 -0.20 -7.03 -10.82
N LYS A 198 -0.44 -6.19 -9.79
CA LYS A 198 -1.27 -4.99 -9.93
C LYS A 198 -0.68 -4.01 -10.93
N ASN A 199 0.64 -3.79 -10.87
CA ASN A 199 1.33 -2.87 -11.75
C ASN A 199 1.29 -3.35 -13.20
N ALA A 200 1.50 -4.65 -13.45
CA ALA A 200 1.42 -5.22 -14.79
C ALA A 200 0.03 -4.98 -15.43
N VAL A 201 -1.05 -5.24 -14.69
CA VAL A 201 -2.41 -4.99 -15.17
C VAL A 201 -2.68 -3.49 -15.35
N LEU A 202 -2.19 -2.66 -14.42
CA LEU A 202 -2.34 -1.21 -14.49
C LEU A 202 -1.65 -0.64 -15.74
N GLU A 203 -0.43 -1.06 -16.02
CA GLU A 203 0.35 -0.63 -17.20
C GLU A 203 -0.34 -1.02 -18.50
N THR A 204 -0.88 -2.24 -18.61
CA THR A 204 -1.71 -2.63 -19.75
C THR A 204 -2.90 -1.69 -19.90
N ARG A 205 -3.63 -1.42 -18.81
CA ARG A 205 -4.82 -0.56 -18.89
C ARG A 205 -4.49 0.89 -19.22
N ILE A 206 -3.36 1.42 -18.75
CA ILE A 206 -2.86 2.73 -19.12
C ILE A 206 -2.60 2.79 -20.62
N ASN A 207 -1.91 1.79 -21.18
CA ASN A 207 -1.61 1.73 -22.60
C ASN A 207 -2.88 1.67 -23.46
N ASP A 208 -3.88 0.87 -23.06
CA ASP A 208 -5.18 0.83 -23.74
C ASP A 208 -5.84 2.21 -23.75
N LEU A 209 -5.89 2.89 -22.60
CA LEU A 209 -6.49 4.22 -22.48
C LEU A 209 -5.75 5.28 -23.31
N LEU A 210 -4.43 5.20 -23.40
CA LEU A 210 -3.63 6.08 -24.26
C LEU A 210 -3.98 5.88 -25.74
N LEU A 211 -4.09 4.64 -26.18
CA LEU A 211 -4.48 4.30 -27.55
C LEU A 211 -5.94 4.68 -27.84
N GLU A 212 -6.88 4.43 -26.93
CA GLU A 212 -8.28 4.87 -27.03
C GLU A 212 -8.36 6.41 -27.17
N GLN A 213 -7.57 7.13 -26.38
CA GLN A 213 -7.52 8.60 -26.43
C GLN A 213 -6.92 9.11 -27.73
N GLU A 214 -5.86 8.48 -28.24
CA GLU A 214 -5.26 8.82 -29.52
C GLU A 214 -6.19 8.51 -30.70
N ALA A 215 -6.88 7.37 -30.68
CA ALA A 215 -7.86 6.99 -31.69
C ALA A 215 -8.99 8.02 -31.77
N ARG A 216 -9.52 8.45 -30.61
CA ARG A 216 -10.50 9.54 -30.53
C ARG A 216 -9.95 10.86 -31.06
N GLY A 217 -8.69 11.20 -30.74
CA GLY A 217 -8.04 12.41 -31.24
C GLY A 217 -7.86 12.42 -32.77
N LYS A 218 -7.67 11.25 -33.38
CA LYS A 218 -7.56 11.05 -34.83
C LYS A 218 -8.91 10.82 -35.53
N GLY A 219 -9.98 10.59 -34.79
CA GLY A 219 -11.30 10.23 -35.34
C GLY A 219 -11.33 8.82 -35.97
N VAL A 220 -10.46 7.92 -35.53
CA VAL A 220 -10.42 6.51 -35.98
C VAL A 220 -10.90 5.59 -34.86
N ASP A 221 -11.29 4.37 -35.22
CA ASP A 221 -11.59 3.32 -34.25
C ASP A 221 -10.30 2.79 -33.58
N PHE A 222 -10.43 2.27 -32.36
CA PHE A 222 -9.31 1.70 -31.60
C PHE A 222 -8.60 0.57 -32.38
N GLU A 223 -9.37 -0.37 -32.94
CA GLU A 223 -8.80 -1.51 -33.69
C GLU A 223 -8.11 -1.04 -34.97
N ALA A 224 -8.65 0.02 -35.61
CA ALA A 224 -8.06 0.61 -36.79
C ALA A 224 -6.70 1.27 -36.49
N LEU A 225 -6.59 1.99 -35.36
CA LEU A 225 -5.31 2.57 -34.92
C LEU A 225 -4.28 1.47 -34.59
N VAL A 226 -4.70 0.42 -33.89
CA VAL A 226 -3.83 -0.72 -33.56
C VAL A 226 -3.35 -1.41 -34.85
N ALA A 227 -4.25 -1.64 -35.81
CA ALA A 227 -3.90 -2.22 -37.11
C ALA A 227 -2.96 -1.32 -37.93
N GLU A 228 -3.16 0.01 -37.91
CA GLU A 228 -2.26 0.99 -38.55
C GLU A 228 -0.84 0.87 -37.97
N ILE A 229 -0.71 0.78 -36.65
CA ILE A 229 0.59 0.66 -35.98
C ILE A 229 1.24 -0.69 -36.29
N ARG A 230 0.49 -1.79 -36.17
CA ARG A 230 1.00 -3.15 -36.42
C ARG A 230 1.38 -3.36 -37.88
N GLY A 231 0.65 -2.75 -38.81
CA GLY A 231 0.91 -2.83 -40.25
C GLY A 231 2.26 -2.25 -40.70
N GLN A 232 3.03 -1.61 -39.81
CA GLN A 232 4.41 -1.21 -40.05
C GLN A 232 5.37 -2.40 -40.13
N ILE A 233 4.98 -3.57 -39.62
CA ILE A 233 5.72 -4.83 -39.78
C ILE A 233 4.96 -5.73 -40.75
N ALA A 234 5.69 -6.30 -41.70
CA ALA A 234 5.11 -7.25 -42.64
C ALA A 234 4.74 -8.56 -41.92
N PRO A 235 3.62 -9.22 -42.28
CA PRO A 235 3.28 -10.54 -41.76
C PRO A 235 4.40 -11.57 -42.04
N PRO A 236 4.55 -12.59 -41.18
CA PRO A 236 5.58 -13.59 -41.37
C PRO A 236 5.36 -14.38 -42.66
N ALA A 237 6.47 -14.65 -43.36
CA ALA A 237 6.45 -15.37 -44.63
C ALA A 237 5.86 -16.78 -44.48
N THR A 238 5.21 -17.29 -45.53
CA THR A 238 4.51 -18.58 -45.51
C THR A 238 5.38 -19.74 -45.04
N HIS A 239 6.63 -19.82 -45.49
CA HIS A 239 7.56 -20.87 -45.07
C HIS A 239 7.88 -20.86 -43.57
N VAL A 240 7.84 -19.68 -42.93
CA VAL A 240 7.99 -19.57 -41.47
C VAL A 240 6.78 -20.19 -40.79
N VAL A 241 5.57 -19.80 -41.22
CA VAL A 241 4.32 -20.34 -40.68
C VAL A 241 4.24 -21.86 -40.85
N ASP A 242 4.61 -22.36 -42.03
CA ASP A 242 4.67 -23.79 -42.33
C ASP A 242 5.66 -24.51 -41.41
N HIS A 243 6.86 -23.97 -41.21
CA HIS A 243 7.84 -24.54 -40.29
C HIS A 243 7.29 -24.67 -38.85
N TYR A 244 6.61 -23.64 -38.33
CA TYR A 244 6.01 -23.70 -36.99
C TYR A 244 4.88 -24.74 -36.89
N TYR A 245 4.12 -24.95 -37.97
CA TYR A 245 3.07 -25.97 -38.05
C TYR A 245 3.67 -27.38 -38.12
N ASP A 246 4.55 -27.62 -39.08
CA ASP A 246 5.14 -28.93 -39.38
C ASP A 246 6.02 -29.44 -38.23
N ALA A 247 6.77 -28.54 -37.58
CA ALA A 247 7.57 -28.86 -36.40
C ALA A 247 6.73 -28.98 -35.11
N GLY A 248 5.41 -28.75 -35.18
CA GLY A 248 4.49 -28.84 -34.04
C GLY A 248 4.75 -27.80 -32.93
N LEU A 249 5.46 -26.72 -33.24
CA LEU A 249 5.89 -25.72 -32.25
C LEU A 249 4.71 -24.93 -31.66
N TYR A 250 3.65 -24.72 -32.43
CA TYR A 250 2.45 -24.01 -31.99
C TYR A 250 1.74 -24.68 -30.79
N ARG A 251 1.92 -25.99 -30.60
CA ARG A 251 1.31 -26.74 -29.48
C ARG A 251 1.82 -26.28 -28.11
N LYS A 252 2.94 -25.55 -28.06
CA LYS A 252 3.47 -24.93 -26.84
C LYS A 252 2.71 -23.65 -26.44
N TRP A 253 1.91 -23.09 -27.35
CA TRP A 253 1.16 -21.83 -27.14
C TRP A 253 -0.28 -22.06 -26.69
N GLY A 254 -0.73 -23.31 -26.65
CA GLY A 254 -2.06 -23.70 -26.19
C GLY A 254 -2.61 -24.91 -26.95
N ALA A 255 -3.76 -25.40 -26.50
CA ALA A 255 -4.51 -26.44 -27.20
C ALA A 255 -5.33 -25.79 -28.33
N TRP A 256 -4.69 -25.52 -29.46
CA TRP A 256 -5.36 -25.02 -30.66
C TRP A 256 -5.91 -26.18 -31.48
N GLU A 257 -7.23 -26.21 -31.63
CA GLU A 257 -7.96 -27.17 -32.46
C GLU A 257 -8.48 -26.48 -33.73
N GLY A 258 -8.59 -27.25 -34.82
CA GLY A 258 -9.08 -26.78 -36.11
C GLY A 258 -8.40 -27.47 -37.29
N SER A 259 -8.78 -27.05 -38.49
CA SER A 259 -8.13 -27.41 -39.74
C SER A 259 -6.70 -26.85 -39.83
N GLU A 260 -5.88 -27.42 -40.70
CA GLU A 260 -4.52 -26.92 -40.97
C GLU A 260 -4.53 -25.43 -41.32
N GLN A 261 -5.47 -24.98 -42.16
CA GLN A 261 -5.57 -23.58 -42.56
C GLN A 261 -5.87 -22.65 -41.38
N GLU A 262 -6.79 -23.06 -40.49
CA GLU A 262 -7.14 -22.28 -39.30
C GLU A 262 -5.95 -22.17 -38.34
N ILE A 263 -5.23 -23.27 -38.13
CA ILE A 263 -4.04 -23.28 -37.26
C ILE A 263 -2.94 -22.41 -37.87
N LYS A 264 -2.65 -22.55 -39.17
CA LYS A 264 -1.65 -21.71 -39.87
C LYS A 264 -2.02 -20.23 -39.85
N ALA A 265 -3.31 -19.87 -39.95
CA ALA A 265 -3.77 -18.50 -39.80
C ALA A 265 -3.50 -17.96 -38.38
N ARG A 266 -3.83 -18.74 -37.34
CA ARG A 266 -3.53 -18.37 -35.94
C ARG A 266 -2.03 -18.25 -35.67
N ILE A 267 -1.21 -19.15 -36.23
CA ILE A 267 0.26 -19.06 -36.14
C ILE A 267 0.75 -17.75 -36.75
N ARG A 268 0.27 -17.41 -37.96
CA ARG A 268 0.65 -16.17 -38.64
C ARG A 268 0.30 -14.95 -37.80
N GLU A 269 -0.92 -14.88 -37.29
CA GLU A 269 -1.38 -13.78 -36.45
C GLU A 269 -0.59 -13.70 -35.13
N TYR A 270 -0.37 -14.82 -34.45
CA TYR A 270 0.40 -14.86 -33.20
C TYR A 270 1.84 -14.38 -33.39
N LEU A 271 2.52 -14.86 -34.42
CA LEU A 271 3.89 -14.46 -34.75
C LEU A 271 3.95 -12.97 -35.13
N HIS A 272 3.01 -12.50 -35.96
CA HIS A 272 2.93 -11.09 -36.33
C HIS A 272 2.68 -10.20 -35.11
N ASN A 273 1.74 -10.55 -34.23
CA ASN A 273 1.44 -9.79 -33.01
C ASN A 273 2.68 -9.75 -32.12
N ARG A 274 3.34 -10.89 -31.90
CA ARG A 274 4.56 -10.97 -31.09
C ARG A 274 5.69 -10.08 -31.62
N GLU A 275 5.85 -9.99 -32.94
CA GLU A 275 6.85 -9.13 -33.57
C GLU A 275 6.45 -7.64 -33.57
N SER A 276 5.15 -7.35 -33.63
CA SER A 276 4.63 -5.97 -33.72
C SER A 276 4.30 -5.32 -32.37
N ASP A 277 4.10 -6.08 -31.29
CA ASP A 277 3.80 -5.56 -29.96
C ASP A 277 4.83 -4.55 -29.42
N PRO A 278 6.16 -4.71 -29.65
CA PRO A 278 7.13 -3.69 -29.28
C PRO A 278 6.87 -2.32 -29.93
N LEU A 279 6.29 -2.26 -31.14
CA LEU A 279 5.90 -1.00 -31.79
C LEU A 279 4.72 -0.34 -31.09
N LEU A 280 3.74 -1.13 -30.63
CA LEU A 280 2.62 -0.62 -29.85
C LEU A 280 3.12 -0.03 -28.52
N LEU A 281 4.02 -0.73 -27.82
CA LEU A 281 4.62 -0.24 -26.58
C LEU A 281 5.45 1.02 -26.80
N GLU A 282 6.24 1.08 -27.87
CA GLU A 282 6.98 2.27 -28.31
C GLU A 282 6.03 3.45 -28.59
N HIS A 283 4.93 3.20 -29.28
CA HIS A 283 3.90 4.19 -29.54
C HIS A 283 3.27 4.71 -28.24
N CYS A 284 2.87 3.81 -27.33
CA CYS A 284 2.33 4.17 -26.02
C CYS A 284 3.32 5.00 -25.20
N ARG A 285 4.62 4.67 -25.24
CA ARG A 285 5.66 5.44 -24.54
C ARG A 285 5.69 6.89 -25.02
N ARG A 286 5.63 7.12 -26.33
CA ARG A 286 5.55 8.47 -26.91
C ARG A 286 4.24 9.17 -26.56
N LEU A 287 3.12 8.44 -26.52
CA LEU A 287 1.83 9.01 -26.12
C LEU A 287 1.82 9.53 -24.68
N ARG A 288 2.67 9.02 -23.78
CA ARG A 288 2.80 9.56 -22.41
C ARG A 288 3.36 10.99 -22.38
N GLU A 289 4.08 11.42 -23.41
CA GLU A 289 4.53 12.82 -23.54
C GLU A 289 3.36 13.75 -23.93
N LYS A 290 2.40 13.22 -24.69
CA LYS A 290 1.21 13.96 -25.17
C LYS A 290 0.07 13.94 -24.15
N TYR A 291 -0.12 12.81 -23.49
CA TYR A 291 -1.16 12.57 -22.51
C TYR A 291 -0.49 12.20 -21.17
N PRO A 292 -0.33 13.16 -20.25
CA PRO A 292 0.30 12.92 -18.96
C PRO A 292 -0.40 11.79 -18.20
N VAL A 293 0.38 10.89 -17.61
CA VAL A 293 -0.12 9.76 -16.82
C VAL A 293 0.39 9.88 -15.39
N ASP A 294 -0.54 10.04 -14.46
CA ASP A 294 -0.26 10.02 -13.02
C ASP A 294 -0.50 8.61 -12.45
N VAL A 295 0.56 7.97 -11.95
CA VAL A 295 0.49 6.63 -11.34
C VAL A 295 0.49 6.75 -9.82
N PHE A 296 -0.62 6.33 -9.19
CA PHE A 296 -0.79 6.38 -7.73
C PHE A 296 -0.54 5.05 -7.02
N LEU A 297 -0.22 3.99 -7.77
CA LEU A 297 0.09 2.67 -7.22
C LEU A 297 1.46 2.71 -6.53
N LYS A 298 1.47 2.71 -5.20
CA LYS A 298 2.70 2.71 -4.40
C LYS A 298 3.21 1.28 -4.16
N PRO A 299 4.54 1.07 -4.11
CA PRO A 299 5.11 -0.19 -3.66
C PRO A 299 4.77 -0.44 -2.18
N PRO A 300 4.75 -1.70 -1.73
CA PRO A 300 4.56 -2.00 -0.32
C PRO A 300 5.73 -1.43 0.48
N PRO A 301 5.48 -0.84 1.67
CA PRO A 301 6.55 -0.32 2.50
C PRO A 301 7.48 -1.44 2.95
N LEU A 302 8.76 -1.10 3.15
CA LEU A 302 9.72 -2.01 3.76
C LEU A 302 9.22 -2.43 5.15
N PRO A 303 9.24 -3.73 5.47
CA PRO A 303 8.79 -4.20 6.77
C PRO A 303 9.78 -3.74 7.85
N LEU A 304 9.25 -3.53 9.05
CA LEU A 304 10.05 -3.16 10.20
C LEU A 304 10.50 -4.43 10.92
N THR A 305 11.80 -4.57 11.14
CA THR A 305 12.38 -5.65 11.93
C THR A 305 13.61 -5.17 12.68
N GLN A 306 13.99 -5.88 13.73
CA GLN A 306 15.21 -5.66 14.48
C GLN A 306 15.87 -7.00 14.73
N VAL A 307 17.20 -7.00 14.69
CA VAL A 307 18.02 -8.17 15.00
C VAL A 307 19.01 -7.79 16.09
N ARG A 308 19.31 -8.73 16.98
CA ARG A 308 20.38 -8.55 17.96
C ARG A 308 21.72 -8.45 17.26
N ILE A 309 22.50 -7.44 17.60
CA ILE A 309 23.82 -7.19 17.00
C ILE A 309 24.99 -7.62 17.90
N ASP A 310 24.70 -8.28 19.02
CA ASP A 310 25.73 -8.80 19.93
C ASP A 310 26.68 -9.73 19.16
N GLY A 311 27.98 -9.54 19.40
CA GLY A 311 29.06 -10.30 18.75
C GLY A 311 29.23 -10.05 17.24
N ALA A 312 28.49 -9.12 16.65
CA ALA A 312 28.63 -8.75 15.25
C ALA A 312 29.83 -7.83 15.04
N TYR A 313 30.44 -7.90 13.85
CA TYR A 313 31.54 -7.02 13.49
C TYR A 313 31.00 -5.67 12.98
N THR A 314 31.56 -4.58 13.50
CA THR A 314 31.09 -3.23 13.20
C THR A 314 32.16 -2.35 12.58
N LEU A 315 31.75 -1.40 11.74
CA LEU A 315 32.61 -0.38 11.12
C LEU A 315 31.92 0.98 11.24
N GLY A 316 32.71 2.03 11.50
CA GLY A 316 32.20 3.39 11.68
C GLY A 316 31.86 3.74 13.13
N PRO A 317 31.39 4.97 13.39
CA PRO A 317 31.12 5.46 14.74
C PRO A 317 29.98 4.67 15.42
N SER A 318 30.16 4.31 16.69
CA SER A 318 29.13 3.57 17.46
C SER A 318 27.87 4.39 17.71
N ASP A 319 28.00 5.73 17.72
CA ASP A 319 26.96 6.73 17.93
C ASP A 319 26.38 7.30 16.63
N ALA A 320 26.72 6.72 15.47
CA ALA A 320 26.17 7.15 14.19
C ALA A 320 24.64 7.09 14.19
N LEU A 321 24.00 8.13 13.64
CA LEU A 321 22.54 8.27 13.59
C LEU A 321 21.85 7.19 12.75
N VAL A 322 22.59 6.58 11.81
CA VAL A 322 22.11 5.49 10.96
C VAL A 322 22.97 4.26 11.17
N THR A 323 22.31 3.16 11.51
CA THR A 323 22.91 1.82 11.56
C THR A 323 22.37 0.99 10.40
N VAL A 324 23.30 0.40 9.64
CA VAL A 324 23.02 -0.54 8.55
C VAL A 324 23.51 -1.92 8.98
N VAL A 325 22.57 -2.86 9.19
CA VAL A 325 22.90 -4.26 9.48
C VAL A 325 22.85 -5.06 8.18
N GLU A 326 23.99 -5.59 7.76
CA GLU A 326 24.13 -6.52 6.65
C GLU A 326 24.06 -7.95 7.16
N LEU A 327 23.07 -8.71 6.69
CA LEU A 327 22.93 -10.14 6.91
C LEU A 327 23.33 -10.88 5.64
N SER A 328 24.42 -11.65 5.71
CA SER A 328 25.10 -12.12 4.51
C SER A 328 25.71 -13.52 4.68
N ASP A 329 25.96 -14.16 3.54
CA ASP A 329 26.50 -15.51 3.40
C ASP A 329 27.56 -15.52 2.29
N TYR A 330 28.76 -15.99 2.63
CA TYR A 330 29.94 -16.03 1.74
C TYR A 330 29.77 -16.91 0.49
N LEU A 331 28.84 -17.87 0.50
CA LEU A 331 28.52 -18.75 -0.62
C LEU A 331 27.29 -18.31 -1.42
N CYS A 332 26.53 -17.32 -0.92
CA CYS A 332 25.36 -16.80 -1.59
C CYS A 332 25.75 -16.02 -2.87
N PRO A 333 25.26 -16.43 -4.05
CA PRO A 333 25.57 -15.74 -5.30
C PRO A 333 25.16 -14.26 -5.31
N ALA A 334 24.00 -13.94 -4.70
CA ALA A 334 23.51 -12.57 -4.62
C ALA A 334 24.38 -11.71 -3.69
N CYS A 335 24.82 -12.25 -2.54
CA CYS A 335 25.74 -11.54 -1.62
C CYS A 335 27.05 -11.19 -2.33
N ARG A 336 27.66 -12.17 -3.01
CA ARG A 336 28.89 -11.95 -3.78
C ARG A 336 28.73 -10.91 -4.88
N LYS A 337 27.65 -11.00 -5.67
CA LYS A 337 27.34 -10.02 -6.72
C LYS A 337 27.14 -8.62 -6.13
N GLY A 338 26.48 -8.53 -4.97
CA GLY A 338 26.22 -7.30 -4.25
C GLY A 338 27.42 -6.69 -3.52
N HIS A 339 28.49 -7.46 -3.28
CA HIS A 339 29.66 -7.02 -2.50
C HIS A 339 30.35 -5.77 -3.08
N GLY A 340 30.31 -5.60 -4.41
CA GLY A 340 30.80 -4.39 -5.08
C GLY A 340 30.02 -3.14 -4.65
N VAL A 341 28.69 -3.21 -4.65
CA VAL A 341 27.81 -2.12 -4.20
C VAL A 341 28.02 -1.84 -2.72
N VAL A 342 28.11 -2.88 -1.89
CA VAL A 342 28.37 -2.75 -0.45
C VAL A 342 29.67 -1.99 -0.18
N ARG A 343 30.75 -2.28 -0.91
CA ARG A 343 32.02 -1.54 -0.79
C ARG A 343 31.87 -0.07 -1.14
N GLN A 344 31.20 0.24 -2.25
CA GLN A 344 30.94 1.63 -2.67
C GLN A 344 30.10 2.39 -1.63
N ILE A 345 29.12 1.74 -1.01
CA ILE A 345 28.30 2.33 0.06
C ILE A 345 29.13 2.57 1.33
N LYS A 346 29.90 1.58 1.79
CA LYS A 346 30.79 1.73 2.95
C LYS A 346 31.78 2.88 2.77
N GLU A 347 32.32 3.05 1.55
CA GLU A 347 33.23 4.14 1.19
C GLU A 347 32.52 5.50 1.17
N LYS A 348 31.39 5.62 0.45
CA LYS A 348 30.63 6.88 0.34
C LYS A 348 30.17 7.42 1.69
N TYR A 349 29.78 6.53 2.60
CA TYR A 349 29.22 6.89 3.91
C TYR A 349 30.21 6.70 5.07
N GLN A 350 31.51 6.59 4.77
CA GLN A 350 32.54 6.45 5.78
C GLN A 350 32.44 7.57 6.83
N GLY A 351 32.42 7.20 8.11
CA GLY A 351 32.29 8.13 9.22
C GLY A 351 30.88 8.70 9.47
N LYS A 352 29.89 8.37 8.63
CA LYS A 352 28.49 8.86 8.76
C LYS A 352 27.52 7.79 9.26
N ILE A 353 27.83 6.52 9.01
CA ILE A 353 26.97 5.38 9.38
C ILE A 353 27.74 4.37 10.22
N ARG A 354 26.99 3.60 11.02
CA ARG A 354 27.46 2.37 11.67
C ARG A 354 27.10 1.20 10.77
N TRP A 355 28.09 0.56 10.16
CA TRP A 355 27.88 -0.70 9.45
C TRP A 355 28.04 -1.86 10.42
N VAL A 356 27.13 -2.82 10.39
CA VAL A 356 27.16 -4.03 11.19
C VAL A 356 27.07 -5.23 10.26
N PHE A 357 28.00 -6.16 10.35
CA PHE A 357 27.94 -7.42 9.61
C PHE A 357 27.53 -8.56 10.54
N LYS A 358 26.41 -9.21 10.22
CA LYS A 358 25.86 -10.35 10.95
C LYS A 358 25.88 -11.57 10.02
N ASP A 359 26.66 -12.60 10.40
CA ASP A 359 26.70 -13.84 9.63
C ASP A 359 25.32 -14.49 9.58
N TYR A 360 24.85 -14.83 8.38
CA TYR A 360 23.64 -15.62 8.18
C TYR A 360 23.86 -16.72 7.12
N PRO A 361 24.75 -17.70 7.38
CA PRO A 361 24.97 -18.82 6.48
C PRO A 361 23.69 -19.64 6.29
N LEU A 362 23.25 -19.80 5.05
CA LEU A 362 22.03 -20.53 4.72
C LEU A 362 22.27 -22.03 4.70
N ASP A 363 21.32 -22.81 5.22
CA ASP A 363 21.38 -24.28 5.24
C ASP A 363 21.51 -24.89 3.84
N SER A 364 21.02 -24.20 2.81
CA SER A 364 21.14 -24.58 1.41
C SER A 364 22.54 -24.40 0.82
N HIS A 365 23.49 -23.84 1.56
CA HIS A 365 24.87 -23.61 1.13
C HIS A 365 25.86 -24.44 1.98
N PRO A 366 26.20 -25.67 1.55
CA PRO A 366 27.17 -26.50 2.24
C PRO A 366 28.52 -25.80 2.37
N GLY A 367 29.07 -25.72 3.59
CA GLY A 367 30.34 -25.01 3.86
C GLY A 367 30.18 -23.56 4.31
N ALA A 368 28.97 -22.97 4.27
CA ALA A 368 28.78 -21.56 4.61
C ALA A 368 29.05 -21.26 6.10
N ARG A 369 28.71 -22.20 6.99
CA ARG A 369 28.97 -22.08 8.43
C ARG A 369 30.47 -22.09 8.74
N GLU A 370 31.20 -22.98 8.09
CA GLU A 370 32.65 -23.11 8.24
C GLU A 370 33.36 -21.85 7.74
N LEU A 371 32.88 -21.24 6.65
CA LEU A 371 33.42 -19.97 6.16
C LEU A 371 33.06 -18.78 7.06
N ALA A 372 31.86 -18.76 7.64
CA ALA A 372 31.50 -17.77 8.65
C ALA A 372 32.37 -17.89 9.91
N LEU A 373 32.60 -19.12 10.38
CA LEU A 373 33.52 -19.40 11.49
C LEU A 373 34.94 -18.93 11.15
N ALA A 374 35.41 -19.19 9.93
CA ALA A 374 36.72 -18.75 9.45
C ALA A 374 36.85 -17.22 9.45
N ALA A 375 35.81 -16.50 9.03
CA ALA A 375 35.78 -15.05 9.10
C ALA A 375 35.85 -14.53 10.54
N ARG A 376 35.10 -15.16 11.48
CA ARG A 376 35.19 -14.84 12.91
C ARG A 376 36.59 -15.09 13.47
N CYS A 377 37.25 -16.18 13.07
CA CYS A 377 38.62 -16.48 13.47
C CYS A 377 39.64 -15.48 12.94
N ALA A 378 39.44 -14.94 11.74
CA ALA A 378 40.23 -13.83 11.23
C ALA A 378 39.98 -12.55 12.04
N GLY A 379 38.74 -12.32 12.47
CA GLY A 379 38.37 -11.17 13.30
C GLY A 379 38.96 -11.20 14.70
N ILE A 380 39.06 -12.37 15.35
CA ILE A 380 39.79 -12.54 16.62
C ILE A 380 41.27 -12.12 16.48
N GLN A 381 41.84 -12.27 15.28
CA GLN A 381 43.20 -11.83 14.96
C GLN A 381 43.26 -10.42 14.34
N GLY A 382 42.16 -9.66 14.39
CA GLY A 382 42.10 -8.26 13.97
C GLY A 382 41.95 -8.03 12.46
N LYS A 383 41.68 -9.06 11.64
CA LYS A 383 41.56 -8.94 10.17
C LYS A 383 40.22 -9.41 9.61
N PHE A 384 39.13 -9.17 10.32
CA PHE A 384 37.77 -9.56 9.88
C PHE A 384 37.44 -9.04 8.48
N TRP A 385 37.50 -7.72 8.27
CA TRP A 385 37.09 -7.08 7.01
C TRP A 385 37.95 -7.49 5.81
N ALA A 386 39.26 -7.58 5.98
CA ALA A 386 40.18 -8.04 4.93
C ALA A 386 39.90 -9.51 4.54
N TYR A 387 39.61 -10.36 5.53
CA TYR A 387 39.28 -11.76 5.29
C TYR A 387 37.88 -11.93 4.66
N GLN A 388 36.89 -11.15 5.10
CA GLN A 388 35.59 -11.05 4.47
C GLN A 388 35.72 -10.66 2.99
N ASP A 389 36.47 -9.61 2.69
CA ASP A 389 36.72 -9.18 1.32
C ASP A 389 37.35 -10.31 0.51
N ARG A 390 38.30 -11.04 1.08
CA ARG A 390 38.93 -12.20 0.42
C ARG A 390 37.94 -13.32 0.11
N LEU A 391 36.97 -13.58 0.98
CA LEU A 391 35.93 -14.61 0.79
C LEU A 391 34.90 -14.22 -0.29
N PHE A 392 34.53 -12.95 -0.35
CA PHE A 392 33.60 -12.44 -1.38
C PHE A 392 34.29 -12.21 -2.73
N SER A 393 35.60 -12.00 -2.74
CA SER A 393 36.39 -11.73 -3.94
C SER A 393 36.67 -12.98 -4.77
N GLY A 394 36.95 -12.76 -6.06
CA GLY A 394 37.27 -13.79 -7.04
C GLY A 394 36.06 -14.30 -7.85
N ASP A 395 36.35 -15.02 -8.92
CA ASP A 395 35.30 -15.58 -9.80
C ASP A 395 34.71 -16.90 -9.26
N LYS A 396 35.49 -17.61 -8.43
CA LYS A 396 35.11 -18.91 -7.85
C LYS A 396 34.59 -18.77 -6.42
N LYS A 397 33.65 -19.63 -6.06
CA LYS A 397 33.15 -19.78 -4.68
C LYS A 397 34.29 -20.23 -3.76
N PRO A 398 34.49 -19.60 -2.58
CA PRO A 398 35.46 -20.11 -1.62
C PRO A 398 35.01 -21.47 -1.13
N THR A 399 35.96 -22.28 -0.69
CA THR A 399 35.68 -23.55 -0.04
C THR A 399 36.24 -23.56 1.39
N PRO A 400 35.65 -24.32 2.33
CA PRO A 400 36.19 -24.43 3.69
C PRO A 400 37.66 -24.86 3.73
N GLN A 401 38.11 -25.66 2.76
CA GLN A 401 39.48 -26.13 2.64
C GLN A 401 40.48 -25.00 2.36
N GLU A 402 40.04 -23.92 1.71
CA GLU A 402 40.88 -22.76 1.39
C GLU A 402 40.98 -21.76 2.56
N ALA A 403 40.15 -21.90 3.60
CA ALA A 403 40.03 -20.92 4.67
C ALA A 403 41.38 -20.60 5.34
N VAL A 404 42.16 -21.64 5.66
CA VAL A 404 43.48 -21.47 6.28
C VAL A 404 44.46 -20.81 5.31
N ALA A 405 44.44 -21.17 4.02
CA ALA A 405 45.32 -20.57 3.02
C ALA A 405 45.03 -19.08 2.86
N TYR A 406 43.76 -18.67 2.84
CA TYR A 406 43.37 -17.27 2.81
C TYR A 406 43.81 -16.51 4.07
N ALA A 407 43.83 -17.18 5.22
CA ALA A 407 44.33 -16.59 6.45
C ALA A 407 45.85 -16.35 6.36
N GLU A 408 46.60 -17.33 5.85
CA GLU A 408 48.05 -17.22 5.61
C GLU A 408 48.40 -16.13 4.59
N GLU A 409 47.65 -16.02 3.48
CA GLU A 409 47.77 -14.93 2.49
C GLU A 409 47.65 -13.55 3.14
N LEU A 410 46.76 -13.42 4.14
CA LEU A 410 46.54 -12.19 4.88
C LEU A 410 47.48 -12.05 6.09
N GLY A 411 48.49 -12.90 6.24
CA GLY A 411 49.48 -12.84 7.32
C GLY A 411 48.89 -13.12 8.71
N LEU A 412 47.82 -13.91 8.80
CA LEU A 412 47.28 -14.41 10.06
C LEU A 412 48.09 -15.62 10.55
N ASN A 413 48.08 -15.89 11.86
CA ASN A 413 48.76 -17.06 12.41
C ASN A 413 47.92 -18.33 12.12
N PRO A 414 48.40 -19.26 11.29
CA PRO A 414 47.60 -20.41 10.87
C PRO A 414 47.36 -21.43 11.98
N VAL A 415 48.25 -21.51 12.97
CA VAL A 415 48.08 -22.41 14.13
C VAL A 415 46.94 -21.90 15.02
N ARG A 416 46.95 -20.61 15.37
CA ARG A 416 45.85 -19.98 16.14
C ARG A 416 44.53 -20.02 15.36
N PHE A 417 44.59 -19.83 14.04
CA PHE A 417 43.42 -19.89 13.18
C PHE A 417 42.77 -21.28 13.19
N ARG A 418 43.56 -22.35 13.02
CA ARG A 418 43.08 -23.75 13.09
C ARG A 418 42.50 -24.10 14.46
N GLN A 419 43.11 -23.62 15.55
CA GLN A 419 42.59 -23.82 16.90
C GLN A 419 41.23 -23.13 17.09
N CYS A 420 41.09 -21.88 16.62
CA CYS A 420 39.84 -21.14 16.65
C CYS A 420 38.73 -21.83 15.84
N MET A 421 39.05 -22.35 14.66
CA MET A 421 38.12 -23.10 13.82
C MET A 421 37.59 -24.38 14.49
N ALA A 422 38.30 -24.91 15.49
CA ALA A 422 37.88 -26.08 16.26
C ALA A 422 37.16 -25.70 17.58
N ASP A 423 36.97 -24.41 17.86
CA ASP A 423 36.33 -23.93 19.09
C ASP A 423 34.81 -24.13 19.06
N LEU A 424 34.32 -25.05 19.89
CA LEU A 424 32.90 -25.35 20.03
C LEU A 424 32.09 -24.19 20.61
N GLY A 425 32.71 -23.31 21.43
CA GLY A 425 32.08 -22.11 21.95
C GLY A 425 31.78 -21.13 20.82
N LEU A 426 32.75 -20.88 19.95
CA LEU A 426 32.57 -19.98 18.80
C LEU A 426 31.52 -20.52 17.80
N ALA A 427 31.50 -21.84 17.59
CA ALA A 427 30.47 -22.49 16.78
C ALA A 427 29.06 -22.30 17.41
N LYS A 428 28.94 -22.44 18.73
CA LYS A 428 27.68 -22.21 19.45
C LYS A 428 27.22 -20.75 19.35
N ASP A 429 28.14 -19.80 19.43
CA ASP A 429 27.85 -18.36 19.27
C ASP A 429 27.41 -18.02 17.84
N LEU A 430 27.92 -18.74 16.83
CA LEU A 430 27.46 -18.64 15.45
C LEU A 430 26.02 -19.15 15.31
N GLU A 431 25.70 -20.31 15.89
CA GLU A 431 24.33 -20.85 15.84
C GLU A 431 23.31 -19.96 16.58
N ALA A 432 23.69 -19.40 17.73
CA ALA A 432 22.86 -18.41 18.43
C ALA A 432 22.61 -17.17 17.55
N SER A 433 23.65 -16.66 16.89
CA SER A 433 23.55 -15.56 15.93
C SER A 433 22.63 -15.90 14.75
N ILE A 434 22.65 -17.13 14.23
CA ILE A 434 21.74 -17.58 13.16
C ILE A 434 20.29 -17.65 13.66
N SER A 435 20.07 -18.11 14.90
CA SER A 435 18.75 -18.13 15.52
C SER A 435 18.18 -16.72 15.65
N ASP A 436 18.96 -15.76 16.16
CA ASP A 436 18.53 -14.35 16.30
C ASP A 436 18.01 -13.77 14.96
N VAL A 437 18.67 -14.12 13.85
CA VAL A 437 18.28 -13.68 12.51
C VAL A 437 16.96 -14.31 12.06
N ARG A 438 16.80 -15.62 12.29
CA ARG A 438 15.59 -16.36 11.96
C ARG A 438 14.39 -15.86 12.77
N ASP A 439 14.58 -15.61 14.06
CA ASP A 439 13.55 -15.11 14.98
C ASP A 439 13.13 -13.67 14.63
N ALA A 440 14.01 -12.90 13.99
CA ALA A 440 13.70 -11.60 13.40
C ALA A 440 12.87 -11.69 12.09
N GLY A 441 12.50 -12.90 11.64
CA GLY A 441 11.69 -13.13 10.44
C GLY A 441 12.45 -13.00 9.12
N ILE A 442 13.77 -13.09 9.17
CA ILE A 442 14.66 -12.95 8.02
C ILE A 442 14.95 -14.34 7.48
N GLY A 443 14.62 -14.57 6.21
CA GLY A 443 14.71 -15.89 5.58
C GLY A 443 15.62 -15.94 4.35
N SER A 444 16.37 -14.89 4.05
CA SER A 444 17.24 -14.83 2.87
C SER A 444 18.41 -13.88 3.03
N THR A 445 19.45 -14.12 2.23
CA THR A 445 20.63 -13.25 2.09
C THR A 445 20.79 -12.77 0.64
N PRO A 446 21.36 -11.57 0.41
CA PRO A 446 21.66 -10.57 1.42
C PRO A 446 20.35 -9.92 1.91
N THR A 447 20.31 -9.53 3.18
CA THR A 447 19.26 -8.69 3.73
C THR A 447 19.92 -7.53 4.46
N PHE A 448 19.40 -6.32 4.27
CA PHE A 448 19.89 -5.11 4.94
C PHE A 448 18.80 -4.57 5.88
N ILE A 449 19.18 -4.13 7.08
CA ILE A 449 18.29 -3.42 8.00
C ILE A 449 18.85 -2.03 8.21
N ILE A 450 18.12 -1.01 7.75
CA ILE A 450 18.51 0.41 7.88
C ILE A 450 17.58 1.06 8.89
N ASN A 451 18.09 1.34 10.10
CA ASN A 451 17.29 1.87 11.21
C ASN A 451 15.94 1.13 11.41
N GLY A 452 15.99 -0.20 11.31
CA GLY A 452 14.84 -1.09 11.47
C GLY A 452 14.02 -1.36 10.20
N ARG A 453 14.28 -0.69 9.08
CA ARG A 453 13.63 -0.99 7.79
C ARG A 453 14.39 -2.10 7.08
N MET A 454 13.71 -3.21 6.81
CA MET A 454 14.31 -4.39 6.18
C MET A 454 14.21 -4.34 4.65
N GLN A 455 15.35 -4.45 3.99
CA GLN A 455 15.49 -4.55 2.54
C GLN A 455 16.03 -5.94 2.19
N ILE A 456 15.26 -6.69 1.39
CA ILE A 456 15.68 -8.01 0.91
C ILE A 456 16.44 -7.84 -0.41
N GLY A 457 17.57 -8.53 -0.54
CA GLY A 457 18.47 -8.40 -1.69
C GLY A 457 19.33 -7.14 -1.64
N THR A 458 20.31 -7.05 -2.54
CA THR A 458 21.15 -5.86 -2.69
C THR A 458 20.49 -4.89 -3.68
N PRO A 459 20.10 -3.68 -3.25
CA PRO A 459 19.65 -2.64 -4.16
C PRO A 459 20.78 -2.18 -5.09
N SER A 460 20.44 -1.39 -6.11
CA SER A 460 21.45 -0.62 -6.84
C SER A 460 22.16 0.39 -5.91
N PHE A 461 23.31 0.89 -6.33
CA PHE A 461 24.05 1.90 -5.56
C PHE A 461 23.22 3.16 -5.28
N ASP A 462 22.44 3.61 -6.27
CA ASP A 462 21.61 4.81 -6.15
C ASP A 462 20.45 4.57 -5.19
N GLU A 463 19.71 3.47 -5.34
CA GLU A 463 18.62 3.10 -4.42
C GLU A 463 19.13 2.94 -2.98
N PHE A 464 20.26 2.26 -2.79
CA PHE A 464 20.82 2.05 -1.45
C PHE A 464 21.29 3.39 -0.84
N SER A 465 21.89 4.26 -1.65
CA SER A 465 22.26 5.61 -1.23
C SER A 465 21.04 6.42 -0.80
N GLU A 466 19.98 6.42 -1.59
CA GLU A 466 18.73 7.13 -1.28
C GLU A 466 18.11 6.65 0.02
N MET A 467 18.09 5.33 0.27
CA MET A 467 17.59 4.76 1.52
C MET A 467 18.39 5.23 2.74
N ILE A 468 19.73 5.31 2.62
CA ILE A 468 20.60 5.80 3.70
C ILE A 468 20.44 7.31 3.88
N ASP A 469 20.41 8.09 2.80
CA ASP A 469 20.23 9.54 2.83
C ASP A 469 18.88 9.91 3.46
N GLN A 470 17.82 9.16 3.15
CA GLN A 470 16.53 9.32 3.79
C GLN A 470 16.59 9.01 5.28
N ALA A 471 17.26 7.91 5.67
CA ALA A 471 17.41 7.54 7.07
C ALA A 471 18.20 8.59 7.87
N LEU A 472 19.24 9.19 7.26
CA LEU A 472 20.01 10.29 7.86
C LEU A 472 19.13 11.52 8.09
N LYS A 473 18.37 11.93 7.07
CA LYS A 473 17.42 13.06 7.18
C LYS A 473 16.36 12.83 8.25
N GLU A 474 15.78 11.63 8.31
CA GLU A 474 14.77 11.26 9.32
C GLU A 474 15.36 11.29 10.74
N ALA A 475 16.61 10.87 10.91
CA ALA A 475 17.29 10.88 12.20
C ALA A 475 17.70 12.29 12.66
N GLU A 476 18.20 13.14 11.75
CA GLU A 476 18.54 14.54 12.00
C GLU A 476 17.31 15.39 12.35
N GLY A 477 16.17 15.13 11.69
CA GLY A 477 14.89 15.79 11.95
C GLY A 477 14.19 15.35 13.25
N GLY A 478 14.82 14.50 14.08
CA GLY A 478 14.27 14.03 15.35
C GLY A 478 13.12 13.02 15.23
N ALA A 479 12.83 12.51 14.01
CA ALA A 479 11.65 11.70 13.74
C ALA A 479 11.81 10.22 14.15
N ARG A 480 13.01 9.76 14.53
CA ARG A 480 13.30 8.51 15.25
C ARG A 480 14.78 8.48 15.63
N LYS A 481 15.10 8.60 16.92
CA LYS A 481 16.37 8.04 17.42
C LYS A 481 16.31 6.53 17.19
N ALA A 482 17.38 5.94 16.66
CA ALA A 482 17.53 4.49 16.66
C ALA A 482 17.20 3.96 18.07
N PRO A 483 16.27 3.01 18.24
CA PRO A 483 16.12 2.36 19.52
C PRO A 483 17.48 1.74 19.84
N ALA A 484 18.04 2.11 20.99
CA ALA A 484 19.28 1.54 21.46
C ALA A 484 19.15 0.02 21.38
N SER A 485 19.90 -0.60 20.47
CA SER A 485 20.12 -2.04 20.51
C SER A 485 20.59 -2.35 21.91
N ALA A 486 19.88 -3.25 22.60
CA ALA A 486 20.24 -3.65 23.95
C ALA A 486 21.62 -4.33 23.93
N GLU A 487 22.68 -3.54 24.08
CA GLU A 487 24.04 -4.02 24.28
C GLU A 487 24.24 -4.29 25.78
N ASN A 488 24.64 -5.51 26.13
CA ASN A 488 25.43 -5.73 27.35
C ASN A 488 26.92 -5.60 26.97
N PRO A 489 27.78 -5.08 27.87
CA PRO A 489 29.15 -4.76 27.52
C PRO A 489 29.94 -5.98 27.03
N VAL A 490 30.56 -5.82 25.87
CA VAL A 490 31.56 -6.74 25.30
C VAL A 490 32.69 -6.96 26.33
N PRO A 491 33.11 -8.21 26.60
CA PRO A 491 34.25 -8.48 27.48
C PRO A 491 35.51 -7.77 26.96
N GLU A 492 36.30 -7.23 27.88
CA GLU A 492 37.42 -6.33 27.63
C GLU A 492 38.51 -6.90 26.69
N ASN A 493 38.49 -8.20 26.44
CA ASN A 493 39.40 -8.93 25.55
C ASN A 493 39.00 -8.91 24.05
N MET A 494 37.86 -8.32 23.67
CA MET A 494 37.40 -8.21 22.28
C MET A 494 37.33 -6.77 21.75
N ARG A 495 37.77 -5.77 22.52
CA ARG A 495 38.00 -4.42 22.01
C ARG A 495 39.43 -4.34 21.49
N ASN A 496 39.63 -4.22 20.18
CA ASN A 496 40.92 -3.82 19.63
C ASN A 496 41.07 -2.29 19.70
N PRO A 497 42.29 -1.76 19.85
CA PRO A 497 42.57 -0.32 20.04
C PRO A 497 42.15 0.56 18.87
#